data_AF-B5JDJ1-F1
#
_entry.id   AF-B5JDJ1-F1
#
_cell.length_a   1.000
_cell.length_b   1.000
_cell.length_c   1.000
_cell.angle_alpha   90.00
_cell.angle_beta   90.00
_cell.angle_gamma   90.00
#
_symmetry.space_group_name_H-M   'P 1'
#
loop_
_entity.id
_entity.type
_entity.pdbx_description
1 polymer ?
#
loop_
_entity_poly.entity_id
_entity_poly.type
_entity_poly.pdbx_seq_one_letter_code
_entity_poly.pdbx_strand_id
1 'polypeptide(L)'
;MSLAIYMRSRQRLIWIGVLTASLTLPIGCRKPEIRVYDVPKDASAAARPLAQPATPNPLVPPVAWTPAPAWQELEPTQFRKGNYLFTEQEDSVEITVTSFPGSTGGMLANVNRWLRQAALPEITEAELADLVVESQLTPSIQAYTVDLKASEATPDSSRIFAAVVPFQGQSWFFKMSGPFAAVESQIPAFQTMVNGLSFGNAAEQASASPKAESDQQLAFRTPEGWTQSQGSSMRIASLSIEKEGLPPADFSIIAFPGDTGGVAANVNRWRRQIGLSDWTAEEVIAAAKTLETEAGLDFLIFDLKSETDGEQTVGDERILAAILEYSGKSWFFKLRGDALLLDTQQNKFRGLLQSVHFDHEGHSH
;
A
#
# COMPACT_ATOMS: atom_id res chain seq x y z
N MET A 1 -44.14 -0.07 78.01
CA MET A 1 -42.79 -0.55 78.38
C MET A 1 -41.89 -0.44 77.15
N SER A 2 -40.73 0.22 77.32
CA SER A 2 -39.49 0.22 76.51
C SER A 2 -39.52 0.76 75.05
N LEU A 3 -39.01 1.98 74.78
CA LEU A 3 -37.63 2.43 74.44
C LEU A 3 -37.20 2.07 72.97
N ALA A 4 -36.63 2.93 72.11
CA ALA A 4 -35.77 4.13 72.20
C ALA A 4 -35.97 5.06 70.96
N ILE A 5 -36.06 6.39 71.05
CA ILE A 5 -35.01 7.46 71.01
C ILE A 5 -34.05 7.39 69.80
N TYR A 6 -34.12 8.35 68.85
CA TYR A 6 -33.09 9.41 68.59
C TYR A 6 -33.49 10.34 67.41
N MET A 7 -33.80 11.62 67.73
CA MET A 7 -33.29 12.89 67.16
C MET A 7 -32.84 12.97 65.66
N ARG A 8 -32.99 14.07 64.91
CA ARG A 8 -33.32 15.48 65.19
C ARG A 8 -33.64 16.19 63.86
N SER A 9 -34.54 17.17 63.96
CA SER A 9 -35.09 18.04 62.92
C SER A 9 -34.06 18.96 62.25
N ARG A 10 -34.15 19.08 60.91
CA ARG A 10 -33.42 20.07 60.10
C ARG A 10 -34.08 21.46 60.15
N GLN A 11 -33.21 22.45 59.97
CA GLN A 11 -33.29 23.86 60.37
C GLN A 11 -34.26 24.73 59.56
N ARG A 12 -34.72 25.82 60.22
CA ARG A 12 -35.46 26.94 59.64
C ARG A 12 -34.52 28.08 59.19
N LEU A 13 -35.03 28.80 58.20
CA LEU A 13 -34.49 29.91 57.42
C LEU A 13 -33.99 31.13 58.22
N ILE A 14 -33.02 31.85 57.62
CA ILE A 14 -32.95 33.32 57.64
C ILE A 14 -32.70 33.82 56.20
N TRP A 15 -33.47 34.83 55.81
CA TRP A 15 -33.54 35.54 54.53
C TRP A 15 -32.52 36.68 54.43
N ILE A 16 -32.14 37.05 53.18
CA ILE A 16 -31.98 38.41 52.58
C ILE A 16 -31.60 38.14 51.11
N GLY A 17 -32.48 38.34 50.12
CA GLY A 17 -32.60 39.57 49.32
C GLY A 17 -31.68 39.48 48.08
N VAL A 18 -32.19 39.40 46.84
CA VAL A 18 -32.36 40.55 45.94
C VAL A 18 -33.28 40.20 44.75
N LEU A 19 -34.10 41.18 44.38
CA LEU A 19 -34.99 41.36 43.22
C LEU A 19 -34.39 40.92 41.86
N THR A 20 -35.11 40.60 40.76
CA THR A 20 -36.28 41.29 40.17
C THR A 20 -36.87 40.49 38.97
N ALA A 21 -38.20 40.44 38.91
CA ALA A 21 -39.12 40.43 37.75
C ALA A 21 -38.88 39.51 36.52
N SER A 22 -39.66 38.42 36.46
CA SER A 22 -39.99 37.66 35.24
C SER A 22 -41.25 38.23 34.57
N LEU A 23 -41.23 38.41 33.25
CA LEU A 23 -42.39 38.76 32.41
C LEU A 23 -42.69 37.57 31.47
N THR A 24 -43.90 37.01 31.54
CA THR A 24 -44.42 35.96 30.64
C THR A 24 -45.37 36.58 29.60
N LEU A 25 -45.35 36.10 28.34
CA LEU A 25 -46.50 35.92 27.39
C LEU A 25 -45.98 35.52 25.95
N PRO A 26 -46.82 35.03 25.01
CA PRO A 26 -46.61 33.75 24.30
C PRO A 26 -46.53 33.81 22.74
N ILE A 27 -46.26 32.65 22.14
CA ILE A 27 -46.60 32.12 20.78
C ILE A 27 -46.38 33.04 19.55
N GLY A 28 -45.59 32.54 18.59
CA GLY A 28 -45.69 32.95 17.19
C GLY A 28 -44.66 32.29 16.26
N CYS A 29 -45.04 31.20 15.60
CA CYS A 29 -44.31 30.69 14.44
C CYS A 29 -44.26 31.75 13.32
N ARG A 30 -43.07 32.20 12.92
CA ARG A 30 -42.86 32.91 11.65
C ARG A 30 -41.83 32.16 10.83
N LYS A 31 -42.30 31.58 9.71
CA LYS A 31 -41.46 31.00 8.65
C LYS A 31 -40.52 32.10 8.10
N PRO A 32 -39.21 31.87 7.99
CA PRO A 32 -38.36 32.74 7.20
C PRO A 32 -38.61 32.48 5.70
N GLU A 33 -39.11 33.51 5.02
CA GLU A 33 -39.31 33.58 3.57
C GLU A 33 -37.95 33.84 2.91
N ILE A 34 -37.49 32.93 2.05
CA ILE A 34 -36.24 33.08 1.29
C ILE A 34 -36.53 34.02 0.11
N ARG A 35 -35.94 35.23 0.12
CA ARG A 35 -35.94 36.12 -1.03
C ARG A 35 -34.71 35.86 -1.88
N VAL A 36 -34.94 35.37 -3.11
CA VAL A 36 -33.93 35.27 -4.16
C VAL A 36 -33.76 36.65 -4.78
N TYR A 37 -32.52 37.13 -4.85
CA TYR A 37 -32.16 38.35 -5.58
C TYR A 37 -31.30 37.96 -6.78
N ASP A 38 -31.77 38.25 -7.99
CA ASP A 38 -30.97 38.23 -9.20
C ASP A 38 -30.15 39.52 -9.29
N VAL A 39 -28.82 39.39 -9.32
CA VAL A 39 -27.91 40.50 -9.56
C VAL A 39 -27.55 40.52 -11.05
N PRO A 40 -27.81 41.62 -11.78
CA PRO A 40 -27.41 41.77 -13.17
C PRO A 40 -25.89 41.75 -13.31
N LYS A 41 -25.41 40.97 -14.29
CA LYS A 41 -24.00 40.82 -14.63
C LYS A 41 -23.51 42.05 -15.39
N ASP A 42 -22.72 42.90 -14.72
CA ASP A 42 -21.96 43.95 -15.39
C ASP A 42 -20.69 43.38 -16.04
N ALA A 43 -20.43 43.82 -17.28
CA ALA A 43 -19.30 43.44 -18.10
C ALA A 43 -18.25 44.55 -18.14
N SER A 44 -17.02 44.24 -17.73
CA SER A 44 -15.75 44.94 -18.06
C SER A 44 -14.61 44.13 -17.42
N ALA A 45 -13.46 43.83 -18.00
CA ALA A 45 -12.78 44.24 -19.22
C ALA A 45 -11.98 43.02 -19.75
N ALA A 46 -11.62 43.04 -21.04
CA ALA A 46 -10.88 41.97 -21.70
C ALA A 46 -9.54 41.67 -21.01
N ALA A 47 -9.43 40.48 -20.42
CA ALA A 47 -8.17 39.87 -20.05
C ALA A 47 -7.59 39.14 -21.27
N ARG A 48 -6.30 39.35 -21.53
CA ARG A 48 -5.52 38.57 -22.51
C ARG A 48 -5.61 37.08 -22.14
N PRO A 49 -5.66 36.13 -23.09
CA PRO A 49 -5.60 34.72 -22.73
C PRO A 49 -4.25 34.45 -22.07
N LEU A 50 -4.27 34.11 -20.79
CA LEU A 50 -3.18 33.39 -20.16
C LEU A 50 -3.06 32.06 -20.90
N ALA A 51 -1.87 31.75 -21.39
CA ALA A 51 -1.56 30.46 -21.97
C ALA A 51 -1.99 29.36 -20.97
N GLN A 52 -2.83 28.45 -21.43
CA GLN A 52 -3.14 27.23 -20.68
C GLN A 52 -1.81 26.51 -20.40
N PRO A 53 -1.55 26.05 -19.17
CA PRO A 53 -0.49 25.07 -18.97
C PRO A 53 -0.82 23.87 -19.85
N ALA A 54 0.15 23.45 -20.66
CA ALA A 54 0.04 22.26 -21.47
C ALA A 54 -0.42 21.10 -20.59
N THR A 55 -1.47 20.39 -21.03
CA THR A 55 -1.80 19.08 -20.49
C THR A 55 -0.55 18.22 -20.47
N PRO A 56 -0.18 17.57 -19.36
CA PRO A 56 0.89 16.59 -19.38
C PRO A 56 0.54 15.54 -20.45
N ASN A 57 1.49 15.27 -21.35
CA ASN A 57 1.43 14.12 -22.23
C ASN A 57 1.04 12.88 -21.39
N PRO A 58 0.09 12.04 -21.81
CA PRO A 58 -0.13 10.78 -21.12
C PRO A 58 1.16 9.97 -21.21
N LEU A 59 1.79 9.74 -20.05
CA LEU A 59 2.94 8.85 -19.91
C LEU A 59 2.51 7.48 -20.47
N VAL A 60 3.03 7.11 -21.63
CA VAL A 60 2.87 5.75 -22.16
C VAL A 60 3.53 4.82 -21.16
N PRO A 61 2.82 3.81 -20.62
CA PRO A 61 3.43 2.88 -19.67
C PRO A 61 4.60 2.15 -20.37
N PRO A 62 5.73 1.91 -19.67
CA PRO A 62 6.94 1.35 -20.27
C PRO A 62 6.69 -0.03 -20.91
N VAL A 63 5.68 -0.75 -20.42
CA VAL A 63 5.08 -1.91 -21.07
C VAL A 63 3.60 -1.60 -21.27
N ALA A 64 3.12 -1.68 -22.51
CA ALA A 64 1.72 -1.48 -22.85
C ALA A 64 1.17 -2.74 -23.52
N TRP A 65 -0.08 -3.07 -23.20
CA TRP A 65 -0.78 -4.24 -23.69
C TRP A 65 -2.23 -3.90 -24.01
N THR A 66 -2.86 -4.77 -24.80
CA THR A 66 -4.29 -4.70 -25.11
C THR A 66 -4.94 -5.96 -24.53
N PRO A 67 -5.86 -5.87 -23.55
CA PRO A 67 -6.59 -7.03 -23.06
C PRO A 67 -7.52 -7.59 -24.15
N ALA A 68 -7.91 -8.85 -24.02
CA ALA A 68 -8.86 -9.44 -24.96
C ALA A 68 -10.24 -8.73 -24.85
N PRO A 69 -10.96 -8.51 -25.96
CA PRO A 69 -12.26 -7.81 -25.94
C PRO A 69 -13.33 -8.48 -25.05
N ALA A 70 -13.21 -9.78 -24.81
CA ALA A 70 -14.10 -10.54 -23.96
C ALA A 70 -13.81 -10.38 -22.45
N TRP A 71 -12.70 -9.73 -22.08
CA TRP A 71 -12.32 -9.53 -20.69
C TRP A 71 -12.87 -8.21 -20.18
N GLN A 72 -13.64 -8.29 -19.10
CA GLN A 72 -14.10 -7.12 -18.38
C GLN A 72 -12.94 -6.55 -17.55
N GLU A 73 -12.57 -5.30 -17.79
CA GLU A 73 -11.66 -4.58 -16.90
C GLU A 73 -12.38 -4.24 -15.59
N LEU A 74 -11.74 -4.61 -14.48
CA LEU A 74 -12.17 -4.31 -13.13
C LEU A 74 -11.46 -3.07 -12.62
N GLU A 75 -12.00 -2.50 -11.54
CA GLU A 75 -11.38 -1.34 -10.88
C GLU A 75 -9.89 -1.59 -10.60
N PRO A 76 -9.03 -0.60 -10.91
CA PRO A 76 -7.60 -0.72 -10.67
C PRO A 76 -7.35 -0.86 -9.16
N THR A 77 -6.37 -1.68 -8.80
CA THR A 77 -5.89 -1.79 -7.42
C THR A 77 -4.48 -1.22 -7.34
N GLN A 78 -4.02 -0.93 -6.13
CA GLN A 78 -2.69 -0.37 -5.89
C GLN A 78 -1.53 -1.21 -6.48
N PHE A 79 -1.70 -2.53 -6.53
CA PHE A 79 -0.65 -3.46 -6.96
C PHE A 79 -0.85 -3.98 -8.38
N ARG A 80 -2.07 -3.92 -8.92
CA ARG A 80 -2.41 -4.45 -10.25
C ARG A 80 -2.38 -3.33 -11.28
N LYS A 81 -1.40 -3.40 -12.18
CA LYS A 81 -1.30 -2.56 -13.37
C LYS A 81 -2.37 -2.90 -14.41
N GLY A 82 -2.90 -4.13 -14.37
CA GLY A 82 -4.06 -4.58 -15.14
C GLY A 82 -4.88 -5.54 -14.30
N ASN A 83 -6.20 -5.41 -14.35
CA ASN A 83 -7.14 -6.19 -13.53
C ASN A 83 -8.35 -6.56 -14.38
N TYR A 84 -8.49 -7.83 -14.78
CA TYR A 84 -9.52 -8.26 -15.69
C TYR A 84 -10.22 -9.52 -15.21
N LEU A 85 -11.47 -9.65 -15.62
CA LEU A 85 -12.33 -10.79 -15.36
C LEU A 85 -12.94 -11.27 -16.68
N PHE A 86 -12.81 -12.56 -16.96
CA PHE A 86 -13.61 -13.25 -17.96
C PHE A 86 -14.63 -14.13 -17.22
N THR A 87 -15.89 -14.09 -17.63
CA THR A 87 -16.94 -14.94 -17.05
C THR A 87 -17.65 -15.68 -18.17
N GLU A 88 -17.75 -16.99 -18.04
CA GLU A 88 -18.51 -17.85 -18.94
C GLU A 88 -19.40 -18.77 -18.08
N GLN A 89 -20.71 -18.60 -18.20
CA GLN A 89 -21.69 -19.26 -17.32
C GLN A 89 -21.43 -18.96 -15.83
N GLU A 90 -21.14 -19.97 -15.02
CA GLU A 90 -20.81 -19.83 -13.58
C GLU A 90 -19.29 -19.76 -13.32
N ASP A 91 -18.46 -20.00 -14.34
CA ASP A 91 -17.01 -19.98 -14.21
C ASP A 91 -16.44 -18.59 -14.46
N SER A 92 -15.44 -18.24 -13.66
CA SER A 92 -14.71 -16.98 -13.80
C SER A 92 -13.21 -17.20 -13.88
N VAL A 93 -12.57 -16.48 -14.79
CA VAL A 93 -11.11 -16.41 -14.94
C VAL A 93 -10.66 -15.01 -14.59
N GLU A 94 -9.75 -14.92 -13.62
CA GLU A 94 -9.13 -13.67 -13.22
C GLU A 94 -7.79 -13.50 -13.96
N ILE A 95 -7.60 -12.35 -14.60
CA ILE A 95 -6.34 -11.98 -15.25
C ILE A 95 -5.77 -10.74 -14.55
N THR A 96 -4.54 -10.85 -14.07
CA THR A 96 -3.86 -9.78 -13.33
C THR A 96 -2.52 -9.47 -13.96
N VAL A 97 -2.19 -8.19 -14.03
CA VAL A 97 -0.88 -7.70 -14.44
C VAL A 97 -0.27 -6.96 -13.26
N THR A 98 0.90 -7.39 -12.81
CA THR A 98 1.66 -6.73 -11.74
C THR A 98 3.10 -6.55 -12.19
N SER A 99 3.78 -5.51 -11.68
CA SER A 99 5.17 -5.24 -12.03
C SER A 99 5.95 -4.92 -10.76
N PHE A 100 7.12 -5.50 -10.61
CA PHE A 100 7.96 -5.29 -9.43
C PHE A 100 9.42 -5.08 -9.83
N PRO A 101 10.17 -4.23 -9.11
CA PRO A 101 11.60 -4.06 -9.35
C PRO A 101 12.37 -5.34 -9.06
N GLY A 102 13.44 -5.57 -9.83
CA GLY A 102 14.36 -6.70 -9.79
C GLY A 102 13.70 -8.06 -10.05
N SER A 103 14.32 -9.12 -9.53
CA SER A 103 13.95 -10.52 -9.80
C SER A 103 12.92 -11.12 -8.84
N THR A 104 12.46 -10.37 -7.83
CA THR A 104 11.35 -10.75 -6.92
C THR A 104 11.49 -12.11 -6.23
N GLY A 105 12.69 -12.48 -5.79
CA GLY A 105 12.94 -13.77 -5.14
C GLY A 105 13.09 -14.96 -6.09
N GLY A 106 13.10 -14.73 -7.41
CA GLY A 106 13.34 -15.75 -8.43
C GLY A 106 12.06 -16.44 -8.93
N MET A 107 12.16 -17.12 -10.08
CA MET A 107 11.01 -17.76 -10.73
C MET A 107 10.41 -18.87 -9.85
N LEU A 108 11.24 -19.77 -9.30
CA LEU A 108 10.78 -20.89 -8.47
C LEU A 108 9.97 -20.45 -7.26
N ALA A 109 10.45 -19.46 -6.51
CA ALA A 109 9.76 -18.95 -5.33
C ALA A 109 8.38 -18.36 -5.69
N ASN A 110 8.29 -17.66 -6.83
CA ASN A 110 7.04 -17.11 -7.32
C ASN A 110 6.06 -18.20 -7.78
N VAL A 111 6.57 -19.20 -8.51
CA VAL A 111 5.78 -20.35 -8.98
C VAL A 111 5.25 -21.16 -7.80
N ASN A 112 6.09 -21.52 -6.82
CA ASN A 112 5.64 -22.24 -5.62
C ASN A 112 4.64 -21.43 -4.78
N ARG A 113 4.76 -20.10 -4.75
CA ARG A 113 3.73 -19.24 -4.14
C ARG A 113 2.39 -19.34 -4.86
N TRP A 114 2.39 -19.36 -6.19
CA TRP A 114 1.15 -19.51 -6.97
C TRP A 114 0.57 -20.92 -6.86
N LEU A 115 1.41 -21.96 -6.83
CA LEU A 115 0.98 -23.34 -6.59
C LEU A 115 0.26 -23.47 -5.24
N ARG A 116 0.80 -22.88 -4.16
CA ARG A 116 0.11 -22.80 -2.86
C ARG A 116 -1.25 -22.08 -2.94
N GLN A 117 -1.36 -21.01 -3.73
CA GLN A 117 -2.64 -20.30 -3.93
C GLN A 117 -3.69 -21.15 -4.66
N ALA A 118 -3.25 -22.04 -5.55
CA ALA A 118 -4.09 -23.00 -6.26
C ALA A 118 -4.26 -24.34 -5.52
N ALA A 119 -3.73 -24.46 -4.29
CA ALA A 119 -3.66 -25.71 -3.52
C ALA A 119 -3.01 -26.88 -4.31
N LEU A 120 -2.03 -26.56 -5.16
CA LEU A 120 -1.24 -27.53 -5.93
C LEU A 120 0.08 -27.84 -5.21
N PRO A 121 0.67 -29.04 -5.42
CA PRO A 121 1.99 -29.38 -4.89
C PRO A 121 3.06 -28.41 -5.39
N GLU A 122 4.00 -28.05 -4.52
CA GLU A 122 5.18 -27.28 -4.91
C GLU A 122 6.10 -28.12 -5.80
N ILE A 123 6.86 -27.43 -6.65
CA ILE A 123 7.83 -28.04 -7.55
C ILE A 123 9.26 -27.69 -7.15
N THR A 124 10.21 -28.48 -7.65
CA THR A 124 11.64 -28.28 -7.55
C THR A 124 12.18 -27.42 -8.70
N GLU A 125 13.43 -26.96 -8.59
CA GLU A 125 14.10 -26.21 -9.67
C GLU A 125 14.21 -27.03 -10.97
N ALA A 126 14.42 -28.35 -10.86
CA ALA A 126 14.50 -29.23 -12.02
C ALA A 126 13.15 -29.33 -12.75
N GLU A 127 12.07 -29.52 -12.00
CA GLU A 127 10.71 -29.57 -12.56
C GLU A 127 10.28 -28.21 -13.13
N LEU A 128 10.72 -27.10 -12.53
CA LEU A 128 10.49 -25.77 -13.08
C LEU A 128 11.19 -25.61 -14.44
N ALA A 129 12.43 -26.09 -14.58
CA ALA A 129 13.18 -25.99 -15.83
C ALA A 129 12.48 -26.74 -16.98
N ASP A 130 11.82 -27.86 -16.69
CA ASP A 130 11.02 -28.63 -17.65
C ASP A 130 9.67 -27.95 -17.98
N LEU A 131 9.15 -27.13 -17.05
CA LEU A 131 7.86 -26.46 -17.17
C LEU A 131 7.93 -25.11 -17.90
N VAL A 132 9.03 -24.37 -17.72
CA VAL A 132 9.18 -23.02 -18.27
C VAL A 132 9.34 -23.07 -19.78
N VAL A 133 8.44 -22.39 -20.48
CA VAL A 133 8.55 -22.15 -21.91
C VAL A 133 9.08 -20.74 -22.13
N GLU A 134 10.29 -20.64 -22.68
CA GLU A 134 10.87 -19.37 -23.12
C GLU A 134 10.33 -18.99 -24.50
N SER A 135 9.94 -17.72 -24.63
CA SER A 135 9.48 -17.14 -25.90
C SER A 135 10.13 -15.78 -26.11
N GLN A 136 10.53 -15.50 -27.34
CA GLN A 136 11.11 -14.21 -27.71
C GLN A 136 10.00 -13.24 -28.13
N LEU A 137 9.81 -12.15 -27.38
CA LEU A 137 8.83 -11.11 -27.70
C LEU A 137 9.41 -10.09 -28.69
N THR A 138 10.66 -9.70 -28.47
CA THR A 138 11.46 -8.85 -29.36
C THR A 138 12.90 -9.38 -29.40
N PRO A 139 13.78 -8.91 -30.30
CA PRO A 139 15.17 -9.34 -30.33
C PRO A 139 15.93 -9.20 -28.99
N SER A 140 15.50 -8.27 -28.12
CA SER A 140 16.13 -7.99 -26.83
C SER A 140 15.29 -8.37 -25.61
N ILE A 141 14.06 -8.86 -25.79
CA ILE A 141 13.11 -9.12 -24.69
C ILE A 141 12.55 -10.54 -24.82
N GLN A 142 12.71 -11.30 -23.73
CA GLN A 142 12.15 -12.64 -23.58
C GLN A 142 10.99 -12.63 -22.59
N ALA A 143 10.07 -13.59 -22.77
CA ALA A 143 9.03 -13.94 -21.82
C ALA A 143 9.15 -15.41 -21.43
N TYR A 144 8.91 -15.70 -20.16
CA TYR A 144 8.94 -17.03 -19.59
C TYR A 144 7.53 -17.41 -19.15
N THR A 145 6.96 -18.43 -19.77
CA THR A 145 5.58 -18.85 -19.53
C THR A 145 5.56 -20.16 -18.74
N VAL A 146 4.63 -20.29 -17.80
CA VAL A 146 4.39 -21.51 -17.02
C VAL A 146 2.90 -21.86 -17.03
N ASP A 147 2.60 -23.15 -17.12
CA ASP A 147 1.24 -23.72 -17.07
C ASP A 147 1.10 -24.63 -15.84
N LEU A 148 0.58 -24.07 -14.75
CA LEU A 148 0.46 -24.74 -13.46
C LEU A 148 -0.92 -25.39 -13.34
N LYS A 149 -0.94 -26.72 -13.32
CA LYS A 149 -2.15 -27.55 -13.27
C LYS A 149 -1.91 -28.84 -12.49
N ALA A 150 -2.97 -29.40 -11.93
CA ALA A 150 -2.92 -30.73 -11.34
C ALA A 150 -2.64 -31.81 -12.41
N SER A 151 -1.94 -32.89 -12.03
CA SER A 151 -1.68 -34.03 -12.91
C SER A 151 -2.96 -34.74 -13.36
N GLU A 152 -3.97 -34.79 -12.48
CA GLU A 152 -5.31 -35.32 -12.77
C GLU A 152 -6.34 -34.18 -12.63
N ALA A 153 -6.36 -33.28 -13.61
CA ALA A 153 -7.27 -32.15 -13.60
C ALA A 153 -8.69 -32.54 -14.05
N THR A 154 -9.68 -32.05 -13.32
CA THR A 154 -11.10 -31.99 -13.73
C THR A 154 -11.40 -30.60 -14.31
N PRO A 155 -12.53 -30.39 -15.02
CA PRO A 155 -12.92 -29.07 -15.52
C PRO A 155 -12.90 -27.96 -14.44
N ASP A 156 -13.24 -28.31 -13.20
CA ASP A 156 -13.34 -27.37 -12.07
C ASP A 156 -12.03 -27.23 -11.29
N SER A 157 -11.00 -28.02 -11.61
CA SER A 157 -9.71 -27.97 -10.94
C SER A 157 -9.04 -26.61 -11.16
N SER A 158 -8.36 -26.08 -10.14
CA SER A 158 -7.62 -24.83 -10.29
C SER A 158 -6.48 -24.97 -11.30
N ARG A 159 -6.35 -23.97 -12.18
CA ARG A 159 -5.24 -23.82 -13.11
C ARG A 159 -4.73 -22.38 -13.05
N ILE A 160 -3.41 -22.23 -13.16
CA ILE A 160 -2.75 -20.93 -13.29
C ILE A 160 -1.88 -20.96 -14.55
N PHE A 161 -2.13 -20.05 -15.47
CA PHE A 161 -1.27 -19.80 -16.62
C PHE A 161 -0.63 -18.43 -16.45
N ALA A 162 0.70 -18.35 -16.48
CA ALA A 162 1.40 -17.11 -16.18
C ALA A 162 2.58 -16.86 -17.12
N ALA A 163 2.82 -15.59 -17.44
CA ALA A 163 4.00 -15.13 -18.16
C ALA A 163 4.78 -14.12 -17.29
N VAL A 164 6.10 -14.29 -17.25
CA VAL A 164 7.03 -13.37 -16.61
C VAL A 164 7.90 -12.73 -17.68
N VAL A 165 7.93 -11.40 -17.70
CA VAL A 165 8.67 -10.60 -18.67
C VAL A 165 9.64 -9.67 -17.95
N PRO A 166 10.94 -10.00 -17.90
CA PRO A 166 11.95 -9.07 -17.42
C PRO A 166 12.11 -7.91 -18.40
N PHE A 167 11.94 -6.68 -17.93
CA PHE A 167 12.11 -5.49 -18.75
C PHE A 167 12.60 -4.31 -17.90
N GLN A 168 13.71 -3.68 -18.31
CA GLN A 168 14.29 -2.49 -17.67
C GLN A 168 14.44 -2.61 -16.14
N GLY A 169 14.95 -3.75 -15.66
CA GLY A 169 15.15 -3.98 -14.23
C GLY A 169 13.85 -4.19 -13.44
N GLN A 170 12.72 -4.37 -14.11
CA GLN A 170 11.46 -4.82 -13.52
C GLN A 170 11.15 -6.25 -13.99
N SER A 171 10.45 -7.01 -13.16
CA SER A 171 9.77 -8.24 -13.56
C SER A 171 8.28 -7.96 -13.69
N TRP A 172 7.75 -8.12 -14.91
CA TRP A 172 6.32 -8.02 -15.20
C TRP A 172 5.69 -9.40 -15.12
N PHE A 173 4.60 -9.51 -14.37
CA PHE A 173 3.85 -10.74 -14.16
C PHE A 173 2.46 -10.59 -14.75
N PHE A 174 2.19 -11.36 -15.79
CA PHE A 174 0.86 -11.57 -16.33
C PHE A 174 0.39 -12.91 -15.78
N LYS A 175 -0.70 -12.94 -15.02
CA LYS A 175 -1.20 -14.16 -14.40
C LYS A 175 -2.68 -14.31 -14.69
N MET A 176 -3.05 -15.47 -15.20
CA MET A 176 -4.42 -15.91 -15.43
C MET A 176 -4.72 -17.10 -14.53
N SER A 177 -5.83 -17.06 -13.78
CA SER A 177 -6.20 -18.12 -12.85
C SER A 177 -7.71 -18.34 -12.78
N GLY A 178 -8.14 -19.59 -12.62
CA GLY A 178 -9.54 -19.99 -12.55
C GLY A 178 -9.72 -21.51 -12.71
N PRO A 179 -10.96 -21.97 -12.97
CA PRO A 179 -11.26 -23.36 -13.32
C PRO A 179 -10.49 -23.80 -14.58
N PHE A 180 -10.08 -25.07 -14.61
CA PHE A 180 -9.22 -25.64 -15.64
C PHE A 180 -9.75 -25.39 -17.05
N ALA A 181 -11.03 -25.69 -17.27
CA ALA A 181 -11.65 -25.57 -18.59
C ALA A 181 -11.75 -24.10 -19.03
N ALA A 182 -12.10 -23.20 -18.12
CA ALA A 182 -12.20 -21.77 -18.39
C ALA A 182 -10.83 -21.14 -18.65
N VAL A 183 -9.79 -21.52 -17.90
CA VAL A 183 -8.41 -21.07 -18.16
C VAL A 183 -7.91 -21.62 -19.49
N GLU A 184 -8.15 -22.91 -19.80
CA GLU A 184 -7.79 -23.51 -21.10
C GLU A 184 -8.38 -22.73 -22.27
N SER A 185 -9.66 -22.34 -22.19
CA SER A 185 -10.34 -21.60 -23.26
C SER A 185 -9.75 -20.20 -23.49
N GLN A 186 -9.15 -19.59 -22.46
CA GLN A 186 -8.58 -18.25 -22.51
C GLN A 186 -7.06 -18.21 -22.82
N ILE A 187 -6.36 -19.36 -22.85
CA ILE A 187 -4.91 -19.40 -23.16
C ILE A 187 -4.57 -18.71 -24.48
N PRO A 188 -5.29 -18.92 -25.61
CA PRO A 188 -4.98 -18.24 -26.86
C PRO A 188 -5.10 -16.70 -26.76
N ALA A 189 -6.12 -16.21 -26.06
CA ALA A 189 -6.33 -14.79 -25.84
C ALA A 189 -5.23 -14.19 -24.94
N PHE A 190 -4.84 -14.90 -23.89
CA PHE A 190 -3.74 -14.53 -23.01
C PHE A 190 -2.40 -14.48 -23.75
N GLN A 191 -2.09 -15.50 -24.55
CA GLN A 191 -0.88 -15.52 -25.38
C GLN A 191 -0.88 -14.38 -26.39
N THR A 192 -2.04 -14.03 -26.96
CA THR A 192 -2.17 -12.87 -27.87
C THR A 192 -1.82 -11.56 -27.14
N MET A 193 -2.29 -11.36 -25.91
CA MET A 193 -1.93 -10.20 -25.10
C MET A 193 -0.42 -10.16 -24.81
N VAL A 194 0.18 -11.28 -24.38
CA VAL A 194 1.62 -11.35 -24.03
C VAL A 194 2.53 -11.20 -25.25
N ASN A 195 2.16 -11.78 -26.38
CA ASN A 195 2.91 -11.64 -27.62
C ASN A 195 2.74 -10.26 -28.26
N GLY A 196 1.62 -9.60 -28.00
CA GLY A 196 1.33 -8.24 -28.43
C GLY A 196 1.86 -7.15 -27.50
N LEU A 197 2.69 -7.50 -26.51
CA LEU A 197 3.30 -6.51 -25.62
C LEU A 197 4.13 -5.53 -26.44
N SER A 198 3.79 -4.26 -26.27
CA SER A 198 4.57 -3.17 -26.81
C SER A 198 5.45 -2.60 -25.70
N PHE A 199 6.72 -2.47 -26.03
CA PHE A 199 7.72 -1.95 -25.13
C PHE A 199 8.05 -0.54 -25.60
N GLY A 200 7.78 0.44 -24.76
CA GLY A 200 8.14 1.82 -25.06
C GLY A 200 9.64 1.93 -25.25
N ASN A 201 10.07 2.45 -26.41
CA ASN A 201 11.47 2.80 -26.60
C ASN A 201 11.79 3.94 -25.64
N ALA A 202 12.47 3.61 -24.56
CA ALA A 202 13.28 4.58 -23.85
C ALA A 202 14.48 5.05 -24.71
N ALA A 203 14.58 4.76 -26.01
CA ALA A 203 15.72 5.14 -26.85
C ALA A 203 15.74 6.62 -27.27
N GLU A 204 14.64 7.35 -27.11
CA GLU A 204 14.62 8.84 -27.15
C GLU A 204 14.52 9.43 -25.71
N GLN A 205 14.69 8.56 -24.71
CA GLN A 205 14.92 8.82 -23.28
C GLN A 205 16.13 7.98 -22.77
N ALA A 206 17.10 7.74 -23.66
CA ALA A 206 18.36 7.03 -23.39
C ALA A 206 19.57 7.88 -23.81
N SER A 207 19.33 9.07 -24.37
CA SER A 207 20.26 10.21 -24.39
C SER A 207 19.84 11.32 -23.42
N ALA A 208 18.67 11.20 -22.82
CA ALA A 208 18.42 11.67 -21.48
C ALA A 208 18.00 10.43 -20.70
N SER A 209 18.91 9.88 -19.87
CA SER A 209 18.49 9.24 -18.62
C SER A 209 17.27 9.99 -18.08
N PRO A 210 16.31 9.40 -17.34
CA PRO A 210 15.54 10.23 -16.45
C PRO A 210 16.59 10.94 -15.58
N LYS A 211 16.92 12.18 -15.93
CA LYS A 211 17.51 13.10 -14.98
C LYS A 211 16.45 13.08 -13.91
N ALA A 212 16.82 12.50 -12.79
CA ALA A 212 15.97 12.43 -11.64
C ALA A 212 15.45 13.85 -11.42
N GLU A 213 14.19 14.09 -11.75
CA GLU A 213 13.46 15.20 -11.17
C GLU A 213 12.83 14.57 -9.92
N SER A 214 13.52 14.49 -8.78
CA SER A 214 14.76 15.12 -8.31
C SER A 214 15.85 14.09 -7.99
N ASP A 215 17.11 14.40 -8.30
CA ASP A 215 18.31 13.81 -7.68
C ASP A 215 18.18 13.92 -6.17
N GLN A 216 17.60 12.88 -5.57
CA GLN A 216 17.35 12.76 -4.15
C GLN A 216 17.48 11.29 -3.80
N GLN A 217 18.74 10.85 -3.72
CA GLN A 217 19.04 9.53 -3.18
C GLN A 217 18.70 9.56 -1.69
N LEU A 218 17.82 8.65 -1.26
CA LEU A 218 17.55 8.47 0.17
C LEU A 218 18.86 8.07 0.86
N ALA A 219 19.32 8.91 1.77
CA ALA A 219 20.46 8.65 2.61
C ALA A 219 20.01 8.55 4.08
N PHE A 220 20.57 7.61 4.81
CA PHE A 220 20.30 7.39 6.23
C PHE A 220 21.51 6.71 6.89
N ARG A 221 21.62 6.83 8.20
CA ARG A 221 22.66 6.16 8.98
C ARG A 221 22.14 4.83 9.51
N THR A 222 22.80 3.74 9.15
CA THR A 222 22.52 2.42 9.72
C THR A 222 22.84 2.43 11.23
N PRO A 223 21.88 2.09 12.10
CA PRO A 223 22.12 1.99 13.54
C PRO A 223 23.13 0.89 13.88
N GLU A 224 23.86 1.07 14.99
CA GLU A 224 24.78 0.06 15.49
C GLU A 224 24.05 -1.27 15.77
N GLY A 225 24.65 -2.39 15.34
CA GLY A 225 24.09 -3.73 15.52
C GLY A 225 22.99 -4.10 14.50
N TRP A 226 22.69 -3.24 13.54
CA TRP A 226 21.82 -3.56 12.41
C TRP A 226 22.70 -3.95 11.23
N THR A 227 22.46 -5.12 10.65
CA THR A 227 23.29 -5.68 9.57
C THR A 227 22.49 -5.73 8.27
N GLN A 228 23.14 -5.49 7.13
CA GLN A 228 22.46 -5.61 5.85
C GLN A 228 22.04 -7.06 5.62
N SER A 229 20.77 -7.27 5.28
CA SER A 229 20.23 -8.60 4.99
C SER A 229 19.90 -8.76 3.51
N GLN A 230 19.75 -10.00 3.05
CA GLN A 230 19.23 -10.29 1.72
C GLN A 230 17.74 -9.90 1.67
N GLY A 231 17.47 -8.64 1.38
CA GLY A 231 16.13 -8.12 1.16
C GLY A 231 15.47 -8.70 -0.10
N SER A 232 14.17 -8.49 -0.24
CA SER A 232 13.51 -8.65 -1.54
C SER A 232 13.82 -7.46 -2.45
N SER A 233 13.74 -7.66 -3.77
CA SER A 233 14.05 -6.64 -4.78
C SER A 233 13.17 -5.38 -4.76
N MET A 234 12.13 -5.35 -3.92
CA MET A 234 11.24 -4.20 -3.69
C MET A 234 11.74 -3.24 -2.62
N ARG A 235 12.69 -3.65 -1.77
CA ARG A 235 13.15 -2.85 -0.63
C ARG A 235 14.36 -2.01 -1.01
N ILE A 236 14.26 -0.70 -0.79
CA ILE A 236 15.35 0.27 -0.93
C ILE A 236 16.46 -0.03 0.09
N ALA A 237 16.07 -0.46 1.29
CA ALA A 237 16.98 -0.96 2.30
C ALA A 237 16.37 -2.17 3.01
N SER A 238 17.21 -3.14 3.37
CA SER A 238 16.85 -4.29 4.20
C SER A 238 17.94 -4.54 5.23
N LEU A 239 17.55 -4.52 6.50
CA LEU A 239 18.46 -4.72 7.62
C LEU A 239 17.89 -5.80 8.55
N SER A 240 18.75 -6.66 9.08
CA SER A 240 18.45 -7.64 10.13
C SER A 240 18.99 -7.15 11.47
N ILE A 241 18.26 -7.42 12.54
CA ILE A 241 18.67 -7.15 13.91
C ILE A 241 18.63 -8.47 14.67
N GLU A 242 19.79 -8.94 15.10
CA GLU A 242 19.92 -10.19 15.84
C GLU A 242 20.08 -9.91 17.35
N LYS A 243 19.50 -10.79 18.18
CA LYS A 243 19.70 -10.80 19.62
C LYS A 243 19.65 -12.25 20.10
N GLU A 244 20.64 -12.65 20.90
CA GLU A 244 20.73 -14.02 21.42
C GLU A 244 19.45 -14.42 22.14
N GLY A 245 18.94 -15.60 21.81
CA GLY A 245 17.71 -16.17 22.39
C GLY A 245 16.39 -15.63 21.82
N LEU A 246 16.41 -14.73 20.83
CA LEU A 246 15.21 -14.22 20.17
C LEU A 246 15.27 -14.38 18.65
N PRO A 247 14.12 -14.54 17.96
CA PRO A 247 14.06 -14.45 16.51
C PRO A 247 14.58 -13.09 16.01
N PRO A 248 15.26 -13.03 14.85
CA PRO A 248 15.77 -11.77 14.31
C PRO A 248 14.63 -10.84 13.90
N ALA A 249 14.80 -9.54 14.12
CA ALA A 249 13.89 -8.52 13.61
C ALA A 249 14.30 -8.07 12.20
N ASP A 250 13.29 -7.78 11.39
CA ASP A 250 13.40 -7.36 9.99
C ASP A 250 13.07 -5.88 9.84
N PHE A 251 14.01 -5.09 9.35
CA PHE A 251 13.80 -3.71 8.96
C PHE A 251 13.81 -3.55 7.44
N SER A 252 12.89 -2.73 6.94
CA SER A 252 12.78 -2.42 5.52
C SER A 252 12.43 -0.96 5.27
N ILE A 253 12.96 -0.42 4.16
CA ILE A 253 12.50 0.83 3.56
C ILE A 253 11.94 0.52 2.17
N ILE A 254 10.73 0.97 1.89
CA ILE A 254 10.10 0.85 0.58
C ILE A 254 9.48 2.19 0.21
N ALA A 255 9.51 2.58 -1.07
CA ALA A 255 8.82 3.76 -1.56
C ALA A 255 7.92 3.41 -2.74
N PHE A 256 6.75 4.03 -2.77
CA PHE A 256 5.78 3.88 -3.85
C PHE A 256 5.32 5.25 -4.36
N PRO A 257 5.00 5.39 -5.65
CA PRO A 257 4.40 6.61 -6.16
C PRO A 257 2.97 6.78 -5.61
N GLY A 258 2.61 8.03 -5.27
CA GLY A 258 1.29 8.40 -4.76
C GLY A 258 1.03 8.02 -3.30
N ASP A 259 -0.23 8.18 -2.89
CA ASP A 259 -0.72 8.02 -1.50
C ASP A 259 -0.83 6.56 -1.03
N THR A 260 -0.73 5.57 -1.92
CA THR A 260 -0.80 4.15 -1.55
C THR A 260 -2.03 3.78 -0.70
N GLY A 261 -3.16 4.48 -0.91
CA GLY A 261 -4.46 4.29 -0.22
C GLY A 261 -4.53 4.77 1.21
N GLY A 262 -3.64 5.70 1.57
CA GLY A 262 -3.73 6.44 2.81
C GLY A 262 -3.16 5.72 4.02
N VAL A 263 -2.91 6.52 5.04
CA VAL A 263 -2.29 6.10 6.30
C VAL A 263 -3.10 4.98 6.99
N ALA A 264 -4.41 5.14 7.13
CA ALA A 264 -5.25 4.19 7.87
C ALA A 264 -5.28 2.78 7.25
N ALA A 265 -5.42 2.69 5.92
CA ALA A 265 -5.43 1.39 5.25
C ALA A 265 -4.09 0.66 5.38
N ASN A 266 -2.98 1.40 5.31
CA ASN A 266 -1.64 0.83 5.46
C ASN A 266 -1.35 0.40 6.89
N VAL A 267 -1.73 1.20 7.89
CA VAL A 267 -1.61 0.85 9.32
C VAL A 267 -2.41 -0.42 9.64
N ASN A 268 -3.67 -0.50 9.20
CA ASN A 268 -4.50 -1.69 9.41
C ASN A 268 -3.96 -2.93 8.69
N ARG A 269 -3.38 -2.76 7.50
CA ARG A 269 -2.68 -3.84 6.81
C ARG A 269 -1.50 -4.38 7.64
N TRP A 270 -0.76 -3.52 8.33
CA TRP A 270 0.33 -3.95 9.22
C TRP A 270 -0.18 -4.54 10.53
N ARG A 271 -1.24 -3.99 11.14
CA ARG A 271 -1.91 -4.58 12.31
C ARG A 271 -2.31 -6.04 12.06
N ARG A 272 -2.94 -6.31 10.92
CA ARG A 272 -3.29 -7.68 10.49
C ARG A 272 -2.08 -8.59 10.25
N GLN A 273 -0.90 -8.07 9.91
CA GLN A 273 0.31 -8.89 9.73
C GLN A 273 0.80 -9.54 11.03
N ILE A 274 0.44 -8.95 12.18
CA ILE A 274 0.78 -9.44 13.52
C ILE A 274 -0.47 -9.91 14.28
N GLY A 275 -1.60 -10.11 13.60
CA GLY A 275 -2.83 -10.68 14.18
C GLY A 275 -3.73 -9.68 14.93
N LEU A 276 -3.45 -8.38 14.87
CA LEU A 276 -4.28 -7.37 15.52
C LEU A 276 -5.51 -7.01 14.68
N SER A 277 -6.58 -6.61 15.37
CA SER A 277 -7.81 -6.11 14.72
C SER A 277 -7.60 -4.75 14.09
N ASP A 278 -8.37 -4.42 13.04
CA ASP A 278 -8.28 -3.11 12.40
C ASP A 278 -8.70 -1.99 13.36
N TRP A 279 -7.99 -0.86 13.31
CA TRP A 279 -8.38 0.40 13.95
C TRP A 279 -9.33 1.20 13.06
N THR A 280 -10.18 2.03 13.66
CA THR A 280 -10.90 3.08 12.93
C THR A 280 -9.93 4.18 12.45
N ALA A 281 -10.39 5.05 11.54
CA ALA A 281 -9.57 6.17 11.09
C ALA A 281 -9.19 7.10 12.25
N GLU A 282 -10.10 7.32 13.19
CA GLU A 282 -9.88 8.14 14.39
C GLU A 282 -8.85 7.51 15.33
N GLU A 283 -8.90 6.18 15.52
CA GLU A 283 -7.93 5.45 16.32
C GLU A 283 -6.52 5.50 15.68
N VAL A 284 -6.42 5.37 14.35
CA VAL A 284 -5.16 5.56 13.64
C VAL A 284 -4.61 6.97 13.86
N ILE A 285 -5.44 8.00 13.73
CA ILE A 285 -5.02 9.39 13.97
C ILE A 285 -4.54 9.58 15.42
N ALA A 286 -5.25 9.01 16.38
CA ALA A 286 -4.89 9.10 17.80
C ALA A 286 -3.59 8.35 18.14
N ALA A 287 -3.31 7.24 17.45
CA ALA A 287 -2.10 6.45 17.64
C ALA A 287 -0.86 7.04 16.95
N ALA A 288 -1.05 7.90 15.94
CA ALA A 288 0.03 8.50 15.18
C ALA A 288 0.87 9.45 16.05
N LYS A 289 2.19 9.27 16.02
CA LYS A 289 3.15 10.22 16.59
C LYS A 289 3.89 10.93 15.47
N THR A 290 4.10 12.23 15.58
CA THR A 290 4.90 12.97 14.60
C THR A 290 6.38 12.99 14.96
N LEU A 291 7.24 13.02 13.95
CA LEU A 291 8.66 13.31 14.09
C LEU A 291 9.10 14.18 12.91
N GLU A 292 9.46 15.41 13.21
CA GLU A 292 10.13 16.31 12.28
C GLU A 292 11.65 16.08 12.38
N THR A 293 12.33 15.97 11.24
CA THR A 293 13.80 15.85 11.18
C THR A 293 14.47 17.21 10.98
N GLU A 294 15.76 17.30 11.26
CA GLU A 294 16.55 18.51 10.96
C GLU A 294 16.58 18.84 9.45
N ALA A 295 16.31 17.85 8.60
CA ALA A 295 16.17 18.01 7.15
C ALA A 295 14.77 18.50 6.72
N GLY A 296 13.87 18.80 7.67
CA GLY A 296 12.51 19.27 7.39
C GLY A 296 11.57 18.16 6.86
N LEU A 297 11.84 16.90 7.21
CA LEU A 297 10.97 15.77 6.85
C LEU A 297 10.03 15.45 8.00
N ASP A 298 8.74 15.31 7.69
CA ASP A 298 7.70 14.99 8.67
C ASP A 298 7.28 13.51 8.56
N PHE A 299 7.56 12.76 9.61
CA PHE A 299 7.14 11.36 9.73
C PHE A 299 5.90 11.21 10.58
N LEU A 300 4.98 10.35 10.13
CA LEU A 300 3.97 9.71 10.99
C LEU A 300 4.51 8.37 11.47
N ILE A 301 4.62 8.20 12.79
CA ILE A 301 5.18 7.03 13.44
C ILE A 301 4.09 6.27 14.18
N PHE A 302 4.10 4.95 14.03
CA PHE A 302 3.19 4.01 14.67
C PHE A 302 3.97 2.94 15.43
N ASP A 303 3.46 2.59 16.61
CA ASP A 303 3.94 1.50 17.46
C ASP A 303 2.81 0.47 17.59
N LEU A 304 2.84 -0.55 16.74
CA LEU A 304 1.78 -1.55 16.62
C LEU A 304 2.13 -2.77 17.49
N LYS A 305 1.34 -2.98 18.53
CA LYS A 305 1.42 -4.06 19.52
C LYS A 305 0.04 -4.28 20.13
N SER A 306 -0.15 -5.36 20.87
CA SER A 306 -1.36 -5.52 21.71
C SER A 306 -1.49 -4.35 22.69
N GLU A 307 -2.66 -3.70 22.72
CA GLU A 307 -2.95 -2.62 23.66
C GLU A 307 -3.88 -3.04 24.79
N THR A 308 -4.59 -4.16 24.60
CA THR A 308 -5.54 -4.71 25.57
C THR A 308 -5.26 -6.18 25.87
N ASP A 309 -5.66 -6.66 27.04
CA ASP A 309 -5.53 -8.08 27.43
C ASP A 309 -6.31 -9.04 26.50
N GLY A 310 -7.25 -8.51 25.72
CA GLY A 310 -8.01 -9.26 24.71
C GLY A 310 -7.33 -9.33 23.34
N GLU A 311 -6.27 -8.56 23.10
CA GLU A 311 -5.47 -8.61 21.87
C GLU A 311 -4.21 -9.45 22.10
N GLN A 312 -3.98 -10.44 21.24
CA GLN A 312 -2.74 -11.19 21.21
C GLN A 312 -2.14 -11.10 19.82
N THR A 313 -0.85 -10.75 19.75
CA THR A 313 -0.12 -10.81 18.50
C THR A 313 0.31 -12.24 18.20
N VAL A 314 0.48 -12.53 16.91
CA VAL A 314 1.05 -13.82 16.50
C VAL A 314 2.53 -13.83 16.90
N GLY A 315 2.93 -14.75 17.78
CA GLY A 315 4.33 -14.95 18.15
C GLY A 315 4.96 -13.78 18.91
N ASP A 316 4.19 -13.06 19.72
CA ASP A 316 4.65 -11.89 20.48
C ASP A 316 5.28 -10.79 19.60
N GLU A 317 4.85 -10.72 18.34
CA GLU A 317 5.38 -9.77 17.37
C GLU A 317 4.89 -8.34 17.63
N ARG A 318 5.73 -7.39 17.23
CA ARG A 318 5.48 -5.95 17.26
C ARG A 318 5.95 -5.33 15.93
N ILE A 319 5.36 -4.20 15.54
CA ILE A 319 5.80 -3.42 14.39
C ILE A 319 6.01 -1.96 14.81
N LEU A 320 7.22 -1.44 14.61
CA LEU A 320 7.46 0.01 14.55
C LEU A 320 7.41 0.42 13.08
N ALA A 321 6.53 1.35 12.74
CA ALA A 321 6.39 1.84 11.37
C ALA A 321 6.49 3.36 11.32
N ALA A 322 7.05 3.89 10.24
CA ALA A 322 6.99 5.29 9.91
C ALA A 322 6.60 5.50 8.45
N ILE A 323 5.78 6.52 8.22
CA ILE A 323 5.30 6.96 6.92
C ILE A 323 5.84 8.37 6.69
N LEU A 324 6.43 8.59 5.51
CA LEU A 324 6.86 9.91 5.04
C LEU A 324 6.27 10.12 3.65
N GLU A 325 5.52 11.19 3.49
CA GLU A 325 5.10 11.67 2.16
C GLU A 325 6.12 12.68 1.68
N TYR A 326 6.84 12.34 0.61
CA TYR A 326 7.91 13.19 0.10
C TYR A 326 8.06 13.04 -1.41
N SER A 327 8.10 14.18 -2.11
CA SER A 327 8.20 14.27 -3.58
C SER A 327 7.21 13.37 -4.33
N GLY A 328 5.94 13.40 -3.92
CA GLY A 328 4.85 12.62 -4.55
C GLY A 328 4.95 11.10 -4.33
N LYS A 329 5.78 10.66 -3.38
CA LYS A 329 5.92 9.25 -3.00
C LYS A 329 5.57 9.06 -1.53
N SER A 330 5.01 7.89 -1.22
CA SER A 330 4.86 7.39 0.14
C SER A 330 6.05 6.48 0.46
N TRP A 331 6.82 6.87 1.47
CA TRP A 331 7.96 6.13 1.98
C TRP A 331 7.57 5.41 3.28
N PHE A 332 7.85 4.12 3.33
CA PHE A 332 7.53 3.25 4.46
C PHE A 332 8.80 2.70 5.07
N PHE A 333 9.01 3.00 6.35
CA PHE A 333 10.09 2.50 7.18
C PHE A 333 9.46 1.55 8.18
N LYS A 334 9.78 0.27 8.12
CA LYS A 334 9.11 -0.75 8.94
C LYS A 334 10.13 -1.64 9.62
N LEU A 335 10.09 -1.71 10.94
CA LEU A 335 10.80 -2.68 11.77
C LEU A 335 9.78 -3.64 12.38
N ARG A 336 9.91 -4.94 12.09
CA ARG A 336 9.04 -6.01 12.61
C ARG A 336 9.89 -7.05 13.34
N GLY A 337 9.42 -7.54 14.48
CA GLY A 337 10.03 -8.67 15.16
C GLY A 337 9.44 -8.89 16.53
N ASP A 338 10.11 -9.71 17.34
CA ASP A 338 9.75 -9.98 18.73
C ASP A 338 9.64 -8.68 19.55
N ALA A 339 8.59 -8.57 20.39
CA ALA A 339 8.31 -7.37 21.17
C ALA A 339 9.44 -6.98 22.14
N LEU A 340 10.11 -7.96 22.77
CA LEU A 340 11.23 -7.73 23.69
C LEU A 340 12.47 -7.26 22.93
N LEU A 341 12.68 -7.75 21.70
CA LEU A 341 13.73 -7.23 20.83
C LEU A 341 13.42 -5.77 20.44
N LEU A 342 12.22 -5.50 19.91
CA LEU A 342 11.83 -4.17 19.44
C LEU A 342 11.80 -3.13 20.55
N ASP A 343 11.54 -3.52 21.79
CA ASP A 343 11.61 -2.61 22.93
C ASP A 343 13.00 -1.97 23.07
N THR A 344 14.05 -2.76 22.85
CA THR A 344 15.44 -2.28 22.88
C THR A 344 15.85 -1.47 21.65
N GLN A 345 15.05 -1.51 20.57
CA GLN A 345 15.39 -0.88 19.29
C GLN A 345 14.68 0.44 19.03
N GLN A 346 13.72 0.86 19.87
CA GLN A 346 12.91 2.07 19.64
C GLN A 346 13.76 3.33 19.41
N ASN A 347 14.77 3.56 20.25
CA ASN A 347 15.65 4.72 20.12
C ASN A 347 16.52 4.66 18.85
N LYS A 348 16.96 3.45 18.47
CA LYS A 348 17.73 3.23 17.23
C LYS A 348 16.87 3.45 15.99
N PHE A 349 15.62 3.00 16.00
CA PHE A 349 14.65 3.26 14.95
C PHE A 349 14.38 4.76 14.80
N ARG A 350 14.12 5.49 15.90
CA ARG A 350 13.96 6.95 15.88
C ARG A 350 15.22 7.66 15.37
N GLY A 351 16.40 7.24 15.81
CA GLY A 351 17.68 7.80 15.37
C GLY A 351 17.93 7.59 13.87
N LEU A 352 17.54 6.43 13.33
CA LEU A 352 17.55 6.18 11.88
C LEU A 352 16.67 7.20 11.17
N LEU A 353 15.41 7.36 11.59
CA LEU A 353 14.48 8.32 10.98
C LEU A 353 15.01 9.76 11.02
N GLN A 354 15.60 10.18 12.15
CA GLN A 354 16.23 11.51 12.27
C GLN A 354 17.41 11.71 11.31
N SER A 355 18.12 10.64 10.97
CA SER A 355 19.23 10.70 10.01
C SER A 355 18.79 10.69 8.55
N VAL A 356 17.50 10.46 8.27
CA VAL A 356 16.98 10.42 6.91
C VAL A 356 17.08 11.81 6.30
N HIS A 357 17.72 11.85 5.14
CA HIS A 357 17.79 13.02 4.27
C HIS A 357 17.84 12.55 2.83
N PHE A 358 17.70 13.51 1.93
CA PHE A 358 17.78 13.27 0.51
C PHE A 358 18.90 14.12 -0.08
N ASP A 359 19.92 13.46 -0.62
CA ASP A 359 21.08 14.13 -1.22
C ASP A 359 20.71 14.73 -2.55
N HIS A 360 20.94 16.04 -2.72
CA HIS A 360 20.87 16.69 -4.02
C HIS A 360 22.19 16.48 -4.76
N GLU A 361 22.19 15.93 -5.98
CA GLU A 361 23.37 16.04 -6.84
C GLU A 361 23.57 17.52 -7.23
N GLY A 362 24.37 18.22 -6.43
CA GLY A 362 24.92 19.51 -6.79
C GLY A 362 25.98 19.30 -7.87
N HIS A 363 25.67 19.70 -9.11
CA HIS A 363 26.69 19.98 -10.12
C HIS A 363 27.69 20.99 -9.54
N SER A 364 28.88 20.53 -9.19
CA SER A 364 30.01 21.40 -8.83
C SER A 364 30.55 22.04 -10.12
N HIS A 365 30.74 23.36 -10.01
CA HIS A 365 31.12 24.38 -11.00
C HIS A 365 32.00 23.98 -12.19
#